data_AF-A0A1I0KXB7-F1
#
_entry.id   AF-A0A1I0KXB7-F1
#
_cell.length_a   1.000
_cell.length_b   1.000
_cell.length_c   1.000
_cell.angle_alpha   90.00
_cell.angle_beta   90.00
_cell.angle_gamma   90.00
#
_symmetry.space_group_name_H-M   'P 1'
#
loop_
_entity.id
_entity.type
_entity.pdbx_description
1 polymer ?
#
loop_
_entity_poly.entity_id
_entity_poly.type
_entity_poly.pdbx_seq_one_letter_code
_entity_poly.pdbx_strand_id
1 'polypeptide(L)'
;MKNTRWGKSCPPETPSEVEEALRHLARRTAEDVEEAGLDAQLLLTFQEARDTGTVPLDAGFFLVAHILLAMADEALAADARVRTLNGELEALERDAGLEVDTFWAPEDIPEEWEALLVEYEMACDEARAAFFRDAGEEVMAEVFLHDRAAFIRQFESGRRFFHGLPMLPSYVN
;
A
#
# COMPACT_ATOMS: atom_id res chain seq x y z
N MET A 1 40.34 25.09 -35.45
CA MET A 1 39.67 25.71 -34.28
C MET A 1 38.55 24.78 -33.81
N LYS A 2 38.57 24.49 -32.51
CA LYS A 2 37.53 23.87 -31.65
C LYS A 2 37.14 22.40 -31.93
N ASN A 3 37.88 21.55 -31.23
CA ASN A 3 37.53 20.20 -30.82
C ASN A 3 36.22 20.20 -30.02
N THR A 4 35.34 19.24 -30.27
CA THR A 4 34.30 18.84 -29.31
C THR A 4 34.43 17.35 -29.08
N ARG A 5 35.28 17.03 -28.11
CA ARG A 5 35.58 15.68 -27.63
C ARG A 5 34.32 15.18 -26.94
N TRP A 6 33.63 14.21 -27.53
CA TRP A 6 32.68 13.39 -26.79
C TRP A 6 33.47 12.70 -25.68
N GLY A 7 33.21 13.09 -24.44
CA GLY A 7 33.74 12.41 -23.27
C GLY A 7 33.17 11.00 -23.25
N LYS A 8 33.91 10.06 -23.83
CA LYS A 8 33.74 8.64 -23.51
C LYS A 8 34.10 8.53 -22.02
N SER A 9 33.09 8.28 -21.19
CA SER A 9 33.30 7.86 -19.82
C SER A 9 34.25 6.68 -19.84
N CYS A 10 35.41 6.83 -19.17
CA CYS A 10 36.39 5.77 -19.01
C CYS A 10 35.69 4.58 -18.33
N PRO A 11 35.87 3.34 -18.79
CA PRO A 11 35.43 2.19 -18.02
C PRO A 11 36.18 2.23 -16.67
N PRO A 12 35.52 1.90 -15.55
CA PRO A 12 36.20 1.83 -14.26
C PRO A 12 37.36 0.83 -14.34
N GLU A 13 38.57 1.29 -14.04
CA GLU A 13 39.82 0.52 -14.22
C GLU A 13 40.24 -0.20 -12.93
N THR A 14 39.61 0.14 -11.80
CA THR A 14 39.89 -0.46 -10.49
C THR A 14 38.63 -1.00 -9.80
N PRO A 15 38.74 -2.03 -8.92
CA PRO A 15 37.60 -2.55 -8.16
C PRO A 15 36.85 -1.49 -7.35
N SER A 16 37.56 -0.46 -6.85
CA SER A 16 36.98 0.66 -6.12
C SER A 16 36.12 1.56 -7.00
N GLU A 17 36.55 1.83 -8.24
CA GLU A 17 35.77 2.63 -9.20
C GLU A 17 34.54 1.87 -9.71
N VAL A 18 34.63 0.53 -9.84
CA VAL A 18 33.48 -0.32 -10.15
C VAL A 18 32.47 -0.28 -9.00
N GLU A 19 32.93 -0.39 -7.76
CA GLU A 19 32.06 -0.31 -6.58
C GLU A 19 31.38 1.06 -6.46
N GLU A 20 32.12 2.14 -6.70
CA GLU A 20 31.60 3.50 -6.66
C GLU A 20 30.60 3.77 -7.79
N ALA A 21 30.86 3.23 -9.00
CA ALA A 21 29.92 3.25 -10.12
C ALA A 21 28.65 2.44 -9.83
N LEU A 22 28.76 1.28 -9.18
CA LEU A 22 27.61 0.46 -8.77
C LEU A 22 26.79 1.15 -7.68
N ARG A 23 27.43 1.79 -6.69
CA ARG A 23 26.74 2.59 -5.66
C ARG A 23 26.05 3.80 -6.27
N HIS A 24 26.68 4.46 -7.25
CA HIS A 24 26.09 5.58 -7.97
C HIS A 24 24.91 5.13 -8.85
N LEU A 25 25.02 3.96 -9.49
CA LEU A 25 23.92 3.36 -10.26
C LEU A 25 22.76 3.03 -9.32
N ALA A 26 23.02 2.33 -8.21
CA ALA A 26 22.00 1.96 -7.22
C ALA A 26 21.29 3.18 -6.63
N ARG A 27 22.02 4.27 -6.36
CA ARG A 27 21.43 5.53 -5.90
C ARG A 27 20.51 6.15 -6.95
N ARG A 28 20.96 6.19 -8.20
CA ARG A 28 20.12 6.67 -9.32
C ARG A 28 18.89 5.80 -9.53
N THR A 29 19.02 4.47 -9.43
CA THR A 29 17.87 3.57 -9.55
C THR A 29 16.90 3.74 -8.38
N ALA A 30 17.39 4.01 -7.17
CA ALA A 30 16.55 4.32 -6.02
C ALA A 30 15.88 5.71 -6.13
N GLU A 31 16.49 6.66 -6.83
CA GLU A 31 15.94 7.99 -7.12
C GLU A 31 14.98 7.98 -8.32
N ASP A 32 15.17 7.06 -9.29
CA ASP A 32 14.39 6.93 -10.52
C ASP A 32 13.19 5.96 -10.39
N VAL A 33 13.10 5.18 -9.31
CA VAL A 33 11.92 4.38 -8.99
C VAL A 33 10.99 5.25 -8.16
N GLU A 34 10.00 5.85 -8.82
CA GLU A 34 8.83 6.40 -8.12
C GLU A 34 8.27 5.32 -7.19
N GLU A 35 7.89 5.69 -5.96
CA GLU A 35 7.37 4.78 -4.93
C GLU A 35 6.26 3.86 -5.47
N ALA A 36 5.35 4.41 -6.28
CA ALA A 36 4.32 3.66 -7.00
C ALA A 36 4.88 2.58 -7.96
N GLY A 37 6.04 2.83 -8.58
CA GLY A 37 6.76 1.87 -9.42
C GLY A 37 7.40 0.74 -8.62
N LEU A 38 7.82 1.00 -7.38
CA LEU A 38 8.32 -0.04 -6.46
C LEU A 38 7.18 -0.94 -6.00
N ASP A 39 6.05 -0.37 -5.62
CA ASP A 39 4.89 -1.12 -5.13
C ASP A 39 4.29 -2.01 -6.21
N ALA A 40 4.19 -1.51 -7.45
CA ALA A 40 3.76 -2.31 -8.59
C ALA A 40 4.69 -3.51 -8.85
N GLN A 41 6.01 -3.32 -8.74
CA GLN A 41 6.98 -4.41 -8.87
C GLN A 41 6.89 -5.40 -7.71
N LEU A 42 6.62 -4.91 -6.50
CA LEU A 42 6.45 -5.73 -5.31
C LEU A 42 5.19 -6.59 -5.39
N LEU A 43 4.07 -6.01 -5.84
CA LEU A 43 2.83 -6.71 -6.11
C LEU A 43 3.06 -7.88 -7.08
N LEU A 44 3.70 -7.64 -8.22
CA LEU A 44 4.02 -8.70 -9.19
C LEU A 44 4.86 -9.82 -8.56
N THR A 45 5.84 -9.45 -7.74
CA THR A 45 6.71 -10.41 -7.04
C THR A 45 5.93 -11.26 -6.03
N PHE A 46 4.99 -10.66 -5.31
CA PHE A 46 4.15 -11.34 -4.33
C PHE A 46 3.11 -12.25 -4.99
N GLN A 47 2.52 -11.81 -6.11
CA GLN A 47 1.64 -12.64 -6.94
C GLN A 47 2.40 -13.88 -7.44
N GLU A 48 3.61 -13.71 -7.99
CA GLU A 48 4.45 -14.83 -8.43
C GLU A 48 4.79 -15.78 -7.27
N ALA A 49 5.17 -15.26 -6.10
CA ALA A 49 5.50 -16.07 -4.94
C ALA A 49 4.31 -16.90 -4.45
N ARG A 50 3.09 -16.34 -4.48
CA ARG A 50 1.85 -17.05 -4.16
C ARG A 50 1.54 -18.12 -5.20
N ASP A 51 1.57 -17.75 -6.48
CA ASP A 51 1.10 -18.61 -7.59
C ASP A 51 2.05 -19.80 -7.83
N THR A 52 3.34 -19.61 -7.58
CA THR A 52 4.35 -20.69 -7.62
C THR A 52 4.36 -21.55 -6.37
N GLY A 53 3.66 -21.15 -5.31
CA GLY A 53 3.66 -21.85 -4.02
C GLY A 53 5.00 -21.73 -3.27
N THR A 54 5.78 -20.67 -3.54
CA THR A 54 7.04 -20.38 -2.82
C THR A 54 6.79 -20.13 -1.34
N VAL A 55 5.59 -19.65 -1.00
CA VAL A 55 5.09 -19.47 0.38
C VAL A 55 3.78 -20.25 0.58
N PRO A 56 3.40 -20.59 1.83
CA PRO A 56 2.09 -21.17 2.11
C PRO A 56 0.95 -20.30 1.58
N LEU A 57 -0.19 -20.92 1.24
CA LEU A 57 -1.33 -20.24 0.63
C LEU A 57 -1.76 -18.96 1.37
N ASP A 58 -1.98 -19.05 2.68
CA ASP A 58 -2.39 -17.89 3.48
C ASP A 58 -1.30 -16.81 3.55
N ALA A 59 -0.02 -17.20 3.56
CA ALA A 59 1.11 -16.26 3.54
C ALA A 59 1.19 -15.52 2.22
N GLY A 60 0.99 -16.20 1.09
CA GLY A 60 0.89 -15.59 -0.23
C GLY A 60 -0.31 -14.66 -0.35
N PHE A 61 -1.46 -15.06 0.18
CA PHE A 61 -2.64 -14.19 0.29
C PHE A 61 -2.32 -12.91 1.07
N PHE A 62 -1.70 -13.03 2.24
CA PHE A 62 -1.32 -11.89 3.06
C PHE A 62 -0.38 -10.92 2.34
N LEU A 63 0.66 -11.42 1.65
CA LEU A 63 1.60 -10.56 0.93
C LEU A 63 0.91 -9.69 -0.12
N VAL A 64 0.09 -10.32 -0.97
CA VAL A 64 -0.67 -9.63 -2.03
C VAL A 64 -1.70 -8.67 -1.43
N ALA A 65 -2.49 -9.12 -0.46
CA ALA A 65 -3.49 -8.29 0.19
C ALA A 65 -2.88 -7.08 0.92
N HIS A 66 -1.72 -7.26 1.56
CA HIS A 66 -1.05 -6.20 2.32
C HIS A 66 -0.59 -5.06 1.41
N ILE A 67 0.09 -5.38 0.30
CA ILE A 67 0.55 -4.36 -0.64
C ILE A 67 -0.62 -3.70 -1.37
N LEU A 68 -1.65 -4.47 -1.76
CA LEU A 68 -2.82 -3.91 -2.40
C LEU A 68 -3.61 -2.97 -1.48
N LEU A 69 -3.71 -3.27 -0.19
CA LEU A 69 -4.34 -2.36 0.77
C LEU A 69 -3.57 -1.04 0.86
N ALA A 70 -2.24 -1.08 0.95
CA ALA A 70 -1.41 0.12 0.99
C ALA A 70 -1.58 0.98 -0.29
N MET A 71 -1.45 0.35 -1.47
CA MET A 71 -1.62 1.03 -2.75
C MET A 71 -3.04 1.59 -2.93
N ALA A 72 -4.06 0.83 -2.50
CA ALA A 72 -5.45 1.27 -2.60
C ALA A 72 -5.73 2.44 -1.66
N ASP A 73 -5.19 2.43 -0.43
CA ASP A 73 -5.34 3.51 0.54
C ASP A 73 -4.75 4.84 0.02
N GLU A 74 -3.62 4.80 -0.68
CA GLU A 74 -3.05 5.96 -1.36
C GLU A 74 -3.93 6.44 -2.52
N ALA A 75 -4.55 5.51 -3.25
CA ALA A 75 -5.43 5.82 -4.38
C ALA A 75 -6.81 6.37 -3.96
N LEU A 76 -7.26 6.13 -2.72
CA LEU A 76 -8.60 6.52 -2.25
C LEU A 76 -8.88 8.02 -2.39
N ALA A 77 -7.88 8.87 -2.13
CA ALA A 77 -8.04 10.32 -2.23
C ALA A 77 -8.38 10.79 -3.66
N ALA A 78 -8.06 9.98 -4.68
CA ALA A 78 -8.38 10.26 -6.07
C ALA A 78 -9.78 9.77 -6.47
N ASP A 79 -10.38 8.84 -5.72
CA ASP A 79 -11.72 8.35 -6.01
C ASP A 79 -12.76 9.45 -5.84
N ALA A 80 -13.58 9.64 -6.89
CA ALA A 80 -14.50 10.76 -6.94
C ALA A 80 -15.60 10.68 -5.87
N ARG A 81 -16.11 9.48 -5.59
CA ARG A 81 -17.20 9.28 -4.62
C ARG A 81 -16.67 9.40 -3.20
N VAL A 82 -15.53 8.77 -2.91
CA VAL A 82 -14.85 8.88 -1.60
C VAL A 82 -14.56 10.34 -1.28
N ARG A 83 -14.00 11.09 -2.23
CA ARG A 83 -13.71 12.52 -2.07
C ARG A 83 -14.97 13.36 -1.83
N THR A 84 -16.07 13.08 -2.54
CA THR A 84 -17.34 13.79 -2.32
C THR A 84 -17.86 13.56 -0.91
N LEU A 85 -17.95 12.30 -0.47
CA LEU A 85 -18.45 11.95 0.86
C LEU A 85 -17.56 12.51 1.98
N ASN A 86 -16.23 12.44 1.82
CA ASN A 86 -15.30 13.07 2.77
C ASN A 86 -15.54 14.58 2.88
N GLY A 87 -15.75 15.27 1.76
CA GLY A 87 -16.04 16.70 1.76
C GLY A 87 -17.37 17.04 2.44
N GLU A 88 -18.37 16.16 2.36
CA GLU A 88 -19.65 16.32 3.06
C GLU A 88 -19.49 16.09 4.59
N LEU A 89 -18.70 15.11 5.01
CA LEU A 89 -18.34 14.90 6.43
C LEU A 89 -17.64 16.14 7.01
N GLU A 90 -16.61 16.64 6.32
CA GLU A 90 -15.89 17.85 6.72
C GLU A 90 -16.79 19.10 6.75
N ALA A 91 -17.84 19.14 5.92
CA ALA A 91 -18.82 20.22 5.94
C ALA A 91 -19.70 20.17 7.20
N LEU A 92 -20.21 18.99 7.56
CA LEU A 92 -21.00 18.79 8.78
C LEU A 92 -20.19 19.14 10.03
N GLU A 93 -18.94 18.70 10.11
CA GLU A 93 -18.03 19.00 11.22
C GLU A 93 -17.80 20.51 11.36
N ARG A 94 -17.53 21.18 10.25
CA ARG A 94 -17.32 22.63 10.22
C ARG A 94 -18.57 23.40 10.61
N ASP A 95 -19.74 22.99 10.13
CA ASP A 95 -21.02 23.65 10.43
C ASP A 95 -21.41 23.50 11.90
N ALA A 96 -21.02 22.40 12.54
CA ALA A 96 -21.16 22.20 13.98
C ALA A 96 -20.07 22.90 14.82
N GLY A 97 -19.05 23.47 14.17
CA GLY A 97 -17.95 24.16 14.84
C GLY A 97 -16.91 23.23 15.45
N LEU A 98 -16.80 22.00 14.97
CA LEU A 98 -15.75 21.07 15.37
C LEU A 98 -14.39 21.61 14.90
N GLU A 99 -13.40 21.62 15.79
CA GLU A 99 -12.05 22.07 15.45
C GLU A 99 -11.34 21.01 14.59
N VAL A 100 -10.42 21.47 13.74
CA VAL A 100 -9.57 20.57 12.96
C VAL A 100 -8.79 19.64 13.90
N ASP A 101 -8.67 18.36 13.51
CA ASP A 101 -8.03 17.30 14.29
C ASP A 101 -8.70 16.99 15.65
N THR A 102 -9.96 17.40 15.83
CA THR A 102 -10.78 17.01 16.98
C THR A 102 -11.87 16.02 16.58
N PHE A 103 -12.24 15.16 17.53
CA PHE A 103 -13.27 14.14 17.32
C PHE A 103 -14.52 14.51 18.10
N TRP A 104 -15.67 14.12 17.56
CA TRP A 104 -16.92 14.13 18.30
C TRP A 104 -16.80 13.36 19.62
N ALA A 105 -17.33 13.92 20.69
CA ALA A 105 -17.59 13.12 21.89
C ALA A 105 -18.67 12.08 21.55
N PRO A 106 -18.61 10.83 22.07
CA PRO A 106 -19.59 9.79 21.75
C PRO A 106 -21.04 10.21 21.95
N GLU A 107 -21.31 11.09 22.91
CA GLU A 107 -22.63 11.64 23.22
C GLU A 107 -23.10 12.76 22.26
N ASP A 108 -22.20 13.36 21.49
CA ASP A 108 -22.45 14.52 20.65
C ASP A 108 -22.42 14.19 19.14
N ILE A 109 -22.19 12.93 18.77
CA ILE A 109 -22.16 12.48 17.37
C ILE A 109 -23.53 12.72 16.73
N PRO A 110 -23.63 13.56 15.67
CA PRO A 110 -24.89 13.73 14.96
C PRO A 110 -25.28 12.45 14.19
N GLU A 111 -26.56 12.05 14.25
CA GLU A 111 -27.06 10.87 13.52
C GLU A 111 -26.80 10.96 12.01
N GLU A 112 -26.89 12.17 11.44
CA GLU A 112 -26.61 12.42 10.02
C GLU A 112 -25.13 12.25 9.67
N TRP A 113 -24.23 12.62 10.59
CA TRP A 113 -22.79 12.40 10.41
C TRP A 113 -22.45 10.91 10.51
N GLU A 114 -23.08 10.18 11.46
CA GLU A 114 -22.89 8.73 11.60
C GLU A 114 -23.38 7.98 10.37
N ALA A 115 -24.57 8.33 9.84
CA ALA A 115 -25.09 7.74 8.61
C ALA A 115 -24.16 8.00 7.42
N LEU A 116 -23.65 9.24 7.29
CA LEU A 116 -22.73 9.60 6.22
C LEU A 116 -21.37 8.91 6.36
N LEU A 117 -20.87 8.71 7.58
CA LEU A 117 -19.64 7.96 7.84
C LEU A 117 -19.77 6.52 7.34
N VAL A 118 -20.91 5.87 7.58
CA VAL A 118 -21.17 4.52 7.07
C VAL A 118 -21.13 4.51 5.54
N GLU A 119 -21.74 5.49 4.88
CA GLU A 119 -21.70 5.60 3.42
C GLU A 119 -20.28 5.84 2.88
N TYR A 120 -19.49 6.67 3.58
CA TYR A 120 -18.09 6.93 3.28
C TYR A 120 -17.22 5.67 3.43
N GLU A 121 -17.37 4.93 4.53
CA GLU A 121 -16.65 3.68 4.76
C GLU A 121 -17.00 2.63 3.70
N MET A 122 -18.28 2.51 3.35
CA MET A 122 -18.72 1.63 2.26
C MET A 122 -18.11 2.05 0.91
N ALA A 123 -18.09 3.34 0.60
CA ALA A 123 -17.47 3.84 -0.63
C ALA A 123 -15.96 3.55 -0.67
N CYS A 124 -15.26 3.71 0.46
CA CYS A 124 -13.85 3.34 0.56
C CYS A 124 -13.64 1.84 0.30
N ASP A 125 -14.46 0.97 0.89
CA ASP A 125 -14.35 -0.46 0.70
C ASP A 125 -14.68 -0.90 -0.74
N GLU A 126 -15.66 -0.27 -1.37
CA GLU A 126 -15.97 -0.48 -2.80
C GLU A 126 -14.82 -0.04 -3.71
N ALA A 127 -14.19 1.11 -3.42
CA ALA A 127 -13.03 1.61 -4.16
C ALA A 127 -11.80 0.69 -4.00
N ARG A 128 -11.51 0.20 -2.79
CA ARG A 128 -10.46 -0.81 -2.55
C ARG A 128 -10.74 -2.10 -3.32
N ALA A 129 -11.98 -2.59 -3.29
CA ALA A 129 -12.36 -3.79 -4.03
C ALA A 129 -12.23 -3.58 -5.55
N ALA A 130 -12.57 -2.40 -6.07
CA ALA A 130 -12.35 -2.06 -7.47
C ALA A 130 -10.85 -2.07 -7.82
N PHE A 131 -10.01 -1.48 -6.96
CA PHE A 131 -8.56 -1.51 -7.12
C PHE A 131 -7.99 -2.94 -7.17
N PHE A 132 -8.49 -3.83 -6.30
CA PHE A 132 -8.09 -5.24 -6.31
C PHE A 132 -8.45 -5.93 -7.63
N ARG A 133 -9.63 -5.65 -8.19
CA ARG A 133 -10.05 -6.18 -9.51
C ARG A 133 -9.16 -5.66 -10.63
N ASP A 134 -8.83 -4.37 -10.62
CA ASP A 134 -7.93 -3.77 -11.63
C ASP A 134 -6.52 -4.38 -11.57
N ALA A 135 -6.11 -4.87 -10.40
CA ALA A 135 -4.87 -5.62 -10.18
C ALA A 135 -4.97 -7.13 -10.52
N GLY A 136 -6.12 -7.62 -11.02
CA GLY A 136 -6.35 -9.02 -11.37
C GLY A 136 -6.65 -9.93 -10.17
N GLU A 137 -7.11 -9.37 -9.05
CA GLU A 137 -7.41 -10.10 -7.81
C GLU A 137 -8.92 -10.16 -7.55
N GLU A 138 -9.71 -10.62 -8.51
CA GLU A 138 -11.18 -10.60 -8.44
C GLU A 138 -11.73 -11.42 -7.27
N VAL A 139 -11.19 -12.61 -7.03
CA VAL A 139 -11.63 -13.47 -5.91
C VAL A 139 -11.32 -12.80 -4.57
N MET A 140 -10.17 -12.14 -4.45
CA MET A 140 -9.81 -11.40 -3.24
C MET A 140 -10.75 -10.21 -3.03
N ALA A 141 -11.08 -9.49 -4.10
CA ALA A 141 -12.03 -8.38 -4.08
C ALA A 141 -13.43 -8.82 -3.61
N GLU A 142 -13.91 -9.96 -4.11
CA GLU A 142 -15.20 -10.53 -3.69
C GLU A 142 -15.20 -10.89 -2.20
N VAL A 143 -14.16 -11.57 -1.73
CA VAL A 143 -14.03 -11.94 -0.31
C VAL A 143 -13.90 -10.70 0.56
N PHE A 144 -13.13 -9.69 0.13
CA PHE A 144 -12.98 -8.43 0.86
C PHE A 144 -14.32 -7.71 1.06
N LEU A 145 -15.14 -7.62 0.00
CA LEU A 145 -16.39 -6.85 0.00
C LEU A 145 -17.57 -7.61 0.62
N HIS A 146 -17.62 -8.94 0.47
CA HIS A 146 -18.80 -9.73 0.82
C HIS A 146 -18.59 -10.74 1.96
N ASP A 147 -17.34 -11.07 2.33
CA ASP A 147 -17.01 -11.90 3.49
C ASP A 147 -15.77 -11.37 4.22
N ARG A 148 -15.93 -10.16 4.78
CA ARG A 148 -14.86 -9.47 5.53
C ARG A 148 -14.27 -10.34 6.65
N ALA A 149 -15.07 -11.19 7.27
CA ALA A 149 -14.60 -12.10 8.29
C ALA A 149 -13.66 -13.18 7.72
N ALA A 150 -13.96 -13.76 6.56
CA ALA A 150 -13.03 -14.66 5.87
C ALA A 150 -11.76 -13.96 5.42
N PHE A 151 -11.88 -12.76 4.84
CA PHE A 151 -10.73 -11.94 4.45
C PHE A 151 -9.77 -11.74 5.64
N ILE A 152 -10.28 -11.26 6.77
CA ILE A 152 -9.47 -10.99 7.98
C ILE A 152 -8.86 -12.28 8.51
N ARG A 153 -9.61 -13.39 8.56
CA ARG A 153 -9.06 -14.68 9.04
C ARG A 153 -7.88 -15.14 8.18
N GLN A 154 -8.01 -15.07 6.86
CA GLN A 154 -6.96 -15.51 5.94
C GLN A 154 -5.75 -14.57 5.98
N PHE A 155 -6.01 -13.26 5.99
CA PHE A 155 -4.99 -12.23 6.15
C PHE A 155 -4.18 -12.44 7.44
N GLU A 156 -4.85 -12.65 8.57
CA GLU A 156 -4.20 -12.87 9.87
C GLU A 156 -3.45 -14.20 9.95
N SER A 157 -3.99 -15.25 9.34
CA SER A 157 -3.31 -16.55 9.21
C SER A 157 -1.98 -16.38 8.47
N GLY A 158 -2.00 -15.67 7.35
CA GLY A 158 -0.80 -15.36 6.55
C GLY A 158 0.19 -14.45 7.28
N ARG A 159 -0.31 -13.40 7.93
CA ARG A 159 0.52 -12.47 8.73
C ARG A 159 1.32 -13.23 9.79
N ARG A 160 0.69 -14.19 10.48
CA ARG A 160 1.35 -15.02 11.50
C ARG A 160 2.46 -15.91 10.93
N PHE A 161 2.48 -16.25 9.65
CA PHE A 161 3.61 -16.97 9.07
C PHE A 161 4.89 -16.13 9.13
N PHE A 162 4.79 -14.84 8.85
CA PHE A 162 5.94 -13.92 8.87
C PHE A 162 6.31 -13.46 10.29
N HIS A 163 5.34 -13.32 11.20
CA HIS A 163 5.57 -12.94 12.60
C HIS A 163 5.72 -14.12 13.57
N GLY A 164 5.48 -15.35 13.12
CA GLY A 164 5.55 -16.59 13.89
C GLY A 164 6.90 -17.32 13.82
N LEU A 165 7.88 -16.75 13.11
CA LEU A 165 9.28 -17.14 13.30
C LEU A 165 9.68 -16.77 14.73
N PRO A 166 10.31 -17.67 15.51
CA PRO A 166 10.83 -17.29 16.81
C PRO A 166 11.78 -16.10 16.59
N MET A 167 11.40 -14.95 17.15
CA MET A 167 12.32 -13.84 17.37
C MET A 167 13.61 -14.46 17.91
N LEU A 168 14.75 -14.08 17.33
CA LEU A 168 16.08 -14.52 17.72
C LEU A 168 16.18 -14.70 19.25
N PRO A 169 16.91 -15.73 19.74
CA PRO A 169 16.92 -16.09 21.15
C PRO A 169 17.10 -14.85 22.05
N SER A 170 16.27 -14.75 23.08
CA SER A 170 16.31 -13.73 24.12
C SER A 170 17.61 -13.81 24.93
N TYR A 171 18.72 -13.42 24.30
CA TYR A 171 20.00 -13.14 24.94
C TYR A 171 20.37 -11.68 24.68
N VAL A 172 19.60 -10.78 25.26
CA VAL A 172 20.11 -9.46 25.63
C VAL A 172 19.47 -9.08 26.96
N ASN A 173 20.23 -9.40 28.02
CA ASN A 173 20.19 -8.97 29.44
C ASN A 173 18.90 -8.42 30.04
#